data_AF-A0A931WN12-F1
#
_entry.id   AF-A0A931WN12-F1
#
_cell.length_a   1.000
_cell.length_b   1.000
_cell.length_c   1.000
_cell.angle_alpha   90.00
_cell.angle_beta   90.00
_cell.angle_gamma   90.00
#
_symmetry.space_group_name_H-M   'P 1'
#
loop_
_entity.id
_entity.type
_entity.pdbx_description
1 polymer ?
#
loop_
_entity_poly.entity_id
_entity_poly.type
_entity_poly.pdbx_seq_one_letter_code
_entity_poly.pdbx_strand_id
1 'polypeptide(L)'
;MNVLSFPEGQCPNAANVSPWYGVYRYPPLVRLFSLRLRYMFSFLKEVCRSEVTMKKKVILSVSGVALVGIIAALSFLFFKGKGEGRIKDGAMVRLEYTLSDGKGLLIESSKGKEPLTYTHGQGQMLAGLEKELAGMRVNEEKNVHLKPEDAYGPVDPQAFQEIPRKEFPDDALKVGNTLLARNDQGQLFPVRVHEIKEKTVVLDFNHPLAGKTLTFAIKVLDIQRPGTKQVTNELIRK
;
A
#
# COMPACT_ATOMS: atom_id res chain seq x y z
N MET A 1 27.48 4.87 8.49
CA MET A 1 26.45 3.85 8.20
C MET A 1 27.14 2.53 8.45
N ASN A 2 26.92 1.97 9.64
CA ASN A 2 27.84 1.00 10.21
C ASN A 2 27.26 -0.40 9.91
N VAL A 3 27.98 -1.17 9.10
CA VAL A 3 27.60 -2.53 8.69
C VAL A 3 28.28 -3.51 9.62
N LEU A 4 27.49 -4.28 10.36
CA LEU A 4 28.01 -5.30 11.26
C LEU A 4 28.35 -6.56 10.45
N SER A 5 29.58 -7.04 10.63
CA SER A 5 30.05 -8.30 10.07
C SER A 5 30.24 -9.28 11.22
N PHE A 6 29.43 -10.33 11.26
CA PHE A 6 29.52 -11.35 12.31
C PHE A 6 30.60 -12.38 11.95
N PRO A 7 31.30 -12.96 12.93
CA PRO A 7 32.21 -14.08 12.69
C PRO A 7 31.43 -15.35 12.28
N GLU A 8 32.06 -16.19 11.46
CA GLU A 8 31.45 -17.42 10.94
C GLU A 8 30.88 -18.30 12.08
N GLY A 9 29.63 -18.74 11.92
CA GLY A 9 28.94 -19.59 12.90
C GLY A 9 28.17 -18.86 14.02
N GLN A 10 28.15 -17.51 14.04
CA GLN A 10 27.27 -16.74 14.94
C GLN A 10 26.01 -16.19 14.26
N CYS A 11 25.87 -16.34 12.94
CA CYS A 11 24.59 -16.10 12.28
C CYS A 11 23.56 -17.15 12.74
N PRO A 12 22.29 -16.77 13.01
CA PRO A 12 21.22 -17.76 13.01
C PRO A 12 21.22 -18.49 11.67
N ASN A 13 21.14 -19.82 11.69
CA ASN A 13 20.78 -20.60 10.51
C ASN A 13 19.56 -19.95 9.83
N ALA A 14 19.49 -20.01 8.49
CA ALA A 14 18.43 -19.36 7.71
C ALA A 14 16.98 -19.74 8.09
N ALA A 15 16.78 -20.74 8.96
CA ALA A 15 15.52 -21.10 9.60
C ALA A 15 15.04 -20.11 10.68
N ASN A 16 15.93 -19.36 11.34
CA ASN A 16 15.59 -18.45 12.46
C ASN A 16 15.52 -16.96 12.03
N VAL A 17 15.74 -16.66 10.75
CA VAL A 17 15.43 -15.33 10.20
C VAL A 17 13.98 -15.38 9.72
N SER A 18 13.11 -14.48 10.19
CA SER A 18 11.68 -14.58 9.84
C SER A 18 11.49 -14.58 8.30
N PRO A 19 10.57 -15.38 7.72
CA PRO A 19 10.57 -15.67 6.26
C PRO A 19 10.34 -14.48 5.30
N TRP A 20 10.10 -13.27 5.83
CA TRP A 20 9.68 -12.09 5.08
C TRP A 20 10.78 -11.41 4.26
N TYR A 21 12.06 -11.67 4.52
CA TYR A 21 13.18 -10.96 3.88
C TYR A 21 13.49 -11.36 2.41
N GLY A 22 12.67 -12.23 1.80
CA GLY A 22 12.92 -12.80 0.47
C GLY A 22 12.29 -12.08 -0.73
N VAL A 23 11.35 -11.13 -0.56
CA VAL A 23 10.44 -10.74 -1.66
C VAL A 23 10.16 -9.21 -1.79
N TYR A 24 11.20 -8.36 -1.89
CA TYR A 24 11.03 -7.00 -2.42
C TYR A 24 12.20 -6.56 -3.31
N ARG A 25 11.98 -6.60 -4.64
CA ARG A 25 12.95 -6.18 -5.66
C ARG A 25 12.36 -5.01 -6.47
N TYR A 26 12.64 -3.78 -6.05
CA TYR A 26 12.16 -2.57 -6.74
C TYR A 26 12.99 -2.27 -8.01
N PRO A 27 12.35 -1.97 -9.16
CA PRO A 27 13.01 -1.38 -10.33
C PRO A 27 13.12 0.16 -10.21
N PRO A 28 14.12 0.81 -10.85
CA PRO A 28 14.31 2.27 -10.81
C PRO A 28 13.83 3.03 -12.08
N LEU A 29 13.87 4.38 -12.02
CA LEU A 29 13.69 5.38 -13.12
C LEU A 29 12.21 5.71 -13.50
N VAL A 30 11.77 6.88 -14.00
CA VAL A 30 12.31 8.22 -14.43
C VAL A 30 11.24 9.29 -14.04
N ARG A 31 11.48 10.43 -13.35
CA ARG A 31 11.91 11.80 -13.77
C ARG A 31 11.13 12.54 -14.89
N LEU A 32 10.96 13.87 -14.72
CA LEU A 32 10.54 14.95 -15.66
C LEU A 32 9.01 15.22 -15.84
N PHE A 33 8.50 16.37 -15.34
CA PHE A 33 8.14 17.63 -16.05
C PHE A 33 6.77 17.61 -16.80
N SER A 34 5.98 18.69 -16.93
CA SER A 34 5.82 19.95 -16.17
C SER A 34 4.62 20.76 -16.71
N LEU A 35 3.86 21.43 -15.82
CA LEU A 35 3.20 22.75 -15.99
C LEU A 35 2.24 23.08 -17.18
N ARG A 36 1.15 23.78 -16.81
CA ARG A 36 0.42 24.85 -17.58
C ARG A 36 -0.42 24.43 -18.81
N LEU A 37 -1.33 25.24 -19.38
CA LEU A 37 -2.37 26.25 -18.97
C LEU A 37 -3.01 26.77 -20.29
N ARG A 38 -4.14 27.49 -20.42
CA ARG A 38 -5.24 27.99 -19.56
C ARG A 38 -6.45 28.30 -20.49
N TYR A 39 -7.68 28.42 -19.96
CA TYR A 39 -8.92 28.87 -20.65
C TYR A 39 -9.49 27.84 -21.65
N MET A 40 -10.77 27.46 -21.67
CA MET A 40 -11.99 27.98 -21.01
C MET A 40 -12.25 29.47 -21.28
N PHE A 41 -12.66 29.79 -22.50
CA PHE A 41 -13.51 30.95 -22.78
C PHE A 41 -14.46 30.66 -23.94
N SER A 42 -15.68 31.20 -23.84
CA SER A 42 -16.65 31.37 -24.93
C SER A 42 -17.24 30.11 -25.61
N PHE A 43 -18.14 29.40 -24.92
CA PHE A 43 -19.44 28.96 -25.50
C PHE A 43 -20.35 28.37 -24.42
N LEU A 44 -21.41 29.10 -24.02
CA LEU A 44 -22.64 28.62 -23.36
C LEU A 44 -23.50 29.82 -22.92
N LYS A 45 -24.39 30.29 -23.79
CA LYS A 45 -25.49 31.18 -23.39
C LYS A 45 -26.84 30.85 -24.05
N GLU A 46 -26.91 29.71 -24.72
CA GLU A 46 -28.13 29.10 -25.25
C GLU A 46 -28.15 27.62 -24.86
N VAL A 47 -29.33 26.99 -24.92
CA VAL A 47 -29.61 25.60 -24.51
C VAL A 47 -29.61 25.32 -23.00
N CYS A 48 -30.56 25.96 -22.32
CA CYS A 48 -31.58 25.25 -21.53
C CYS A 48 -32.68 26.25 -21.12
N ARG A 49 -33.97 25.90 -21.10
CA ARG A 49 -34.63 24.59 -21.20
C ARG A 49 -36.15 24.72 -21.43
N SER A 50 -36.73 23.69 -22.04
CA SER A 50 -38.08 23.12 -21.82
C SER A 50 -39.30 24.02 -21.62
N GLU A 51 -40.25 23.89 -22.55
CA GLU A 51 -41.68 24.13 -22.32
C GLU A 51 -42.36 22.89 -21.71
N VAL A 52 -43.22 23.07 -20.70
CA VAL A 52 -44.56 22.45 -20.64
C VAL A 52 -45.51 23.47 -19.99
N THR A 53 -46.65 23.65 -20.63
CA THR A 53 -47.64 24.73 -20.46
C THR A 53 -48.21 24.96 -19.05
N MET A 54 -48.19 26.22 -18.58
CA MET A 54 -49.23 26.83 -17.75
C MET A 54 -49.47 28.28 -18.20
N LYS A 55 -50.72 28.63 -18.51
CA LYS A 55 -51.08 29.98 -19.02
C LYS A 55 -50.99 31.03 -17.90
N LYS A 56 -50.36 32.17 -18.20
CA LYS A 56 -50.36 33.43 -17.41
C LYS A 56 -49.84 33.36 -15.96
N LYS A 57 -48.53 33.14 -15.79
CA LYS A 57 -47.62 34.06 -15.06
C LYS A 57 -46.17 33.63 -15.31
N VAL A 58 -45.28 34.62 -15.47
CA VAL A 58 -43.97 34.48 -16.12
C VAL A 58 -42.84 34.62 -15.08
N ILE A 59 -41.68 33.99 -15.34
CA ILE A 59 -40.39 34.01 -14.57
C ILE A 59 -40.31 33.05 -13.35
N LEU A 60 -39.64 31.88 -13.52
CA LEU A 60 -38.48 31.39 -12.72
C LEU A 60 -38.06 29.91 -13.02
N SER A 61 -36.77 29.62 -12.85
CA SER A 61 -36.14 28.28 -12.71
C SER A 61 -35.92 27.35 -13.93
N VAL A 62 -35.47 27.92 -15.05
CA VAL A 62 -35.11 27.14 -16.26
C VAL A 62 -33.63 26.67 -16.27
N SER A 63 -32.76 27.31 -15.49
CA SER A 63 -31.30 27.14 -15.50
C SER A 63 -30.75 25.95 -14.69
N GLY A 64 -31.56 25.29 -13.85
CA GLY A 64 -31.06 24.28 -12.90
C GLY A 64 -30.62 22.95 -13.52
N VAL A 65 -31.07 22.60 -14.74
CA VAL A 65 -31.06 21.19 -15.20
C VAL A 65 -30.11 20.91 -16.37
N ALA A 66 -29.46 21.93 -16.95
CA ALA A 66 -28.31 21.73 -17.84
C ALA A 66 -27.08 21.24 -17.04
N LEU A 67 -26.85 21.89 -15.90
CA LEU A 67 -25.66 21.68 -15.08
C LEU A 67 -25.60 20.26 -14.50
N VAL A 68 -26.75 19.72 -14.09
CA VAL A 68 -26.87 18.33 -13.61
C VAL A 68 -26.51 17.31 -14.71
N GLY A 69 -26.94 17.54 -15.96
CA GLY A 69 -26.59 16.67 -17.09
C GLY A 69 -25.09 16.69 -17.42
N ILE A 70 -24.45 17.85 -17.34
CA ILE A 70 -23.00 18.01 -17.57
C ILE A 70 -22.19 17.38 -16.44
N ILE A 71 -22.59 17.56 -15.17
CA ILE A 71 -21.96 16.89 -14.02
C ILE A 71 -22.14 15.37 -14.11
N ALA A 72 -23.32 14.89 -14.52
CA ALA A 72 -23.56 13.46 -14.74
C ALA A 72 -22.66 12.91 -15.87
N ALA A 73 -22.53 13.62 -16.99
CA ALA A 73 -21.66 13.21 -18.11
C ALA A 73 -20.16 13.24 -17.76
N LEU A 74 -19.68 14.26 -17.03
CA LEU A 74 -18.31 14.33 -16.52
C LEU A 74 -18.03 13.23 -15.49
N SER A 75 -19.00 12.94 -14.60
CA SER A 75 -18.91 11.82 -13.67
C SER A 75 -18.88 10.47 -14.42
N PHE A 76 -19.67 10.34 -15.49
CA PHE A 76 -19.70 9.14 -16.34
C PHE A 76 -18.38 8.95 -17.12
N LEU A 77 -17.74 10.04 -17.56
CA LEU A 77 -16.42 10.03 -18.17
C LEU A 77 -15.31 9.63 -17.19
N PHE A 78 -15.46 9.91 -15.88
CA PHE A 78 -14.58 9.39 -14.83
C PHE A 78 -14.89 7.94 -14.40
N PHE A 79 -16.05 7.38 -14.77
CA PHE A 79 -16.44 6.01 -14.42
C PHE A 79 -16.13 4.96 -15.52
N LYS A 80 -15.68 5.38 -16.70
CA LYS A 80 -15.47 4.50 -17.86
C LYS A 80 -14.16 3.71 -17.80
N GLY A 81 -14.04 2.81 -16.81
CA GLY A 81 -12.86 1.97 -16.62
C GLY A 81 -12.83 1.13 -15.35
N LYS A 82 -13.98 0.75 -14.78
CA LYS A 82 -14.03 -0.10 -13.57
C LYS A 82 -14.29 -1.55 -13.95
N GLY A 83 -13.32 -2.43 -13.67
CA GLY A 83 -13.49 -3.87 -13.88
C GLY A 83 -14.67 -4.39 -13.07
N GLU A 84 -15.69 -4.95 -13.74
CA GLU A 84 -16.78 -5.65 -13.07
C GLU A 84 -16.27 -7.02 -12.57
N GLY A 85 -15.54 -6.98 -11.46
CA GLY A 85 -14.87 -8.11 -10.84
C GLY A 85 -15.21 -8.20 -9.36
N ARG A 86 -15.19 -9.44 -8.86
CA ARG A 86 -14.91 -9.74 -7.45
C ARG A 86 -13.47 -10.25 -7.37
N ILE A 87 -12.79 -9.98 -6.27
CA ILE A 87 -11.48 -10.56 -5.99
C ILE A 87 -11.61 -12.10 -5.92
N LYS A 88 -10.73 -12.80 -6.65
CA LYS A 88 -10.62 -14.25 -6.78
C LYS A 88 -9.17 -14.60 -7.07
N ASP A 89 -8.78 -15.85 -6.84
CA ASP A 89 -7.44 -16.37 -7.11
C ASP A 89 -6.98 -16.08 -8.55
N GLY A 90 -5.71 -15.70 -8.70
CA GLY A 90 -5.10 -15.28 -9.96
C GLY A 90 -5.54 -13.89 -10.46
N ALA A 91 -6.47 -13.19 -9.79
CA ALA A 91 -6.80 -11.81 -10.15
C ALA A 91 -5.68 -10.86 -9.70
N MET A 92 -5.28 -9.94 -10.58
CA MET A 92 -4.42 -8.83 -10.22
C MET A 92 -5.28 -7.69 -9.67
N VAL A 93 -5.02 -7.29 -8.44
CA VAL A 93 -5.82 -6.32 -7.68
C VAL A 93 -4.97 -5.08 -7.41
N ARG A 94 -5.56 -3.91 -7.66
CA ARG A 94 -4.98 -2.61 -7.27
C ARG A 94 -5.78 -2.05 -6.12
N LEU A 95 -5.11 -1.64 -5.05
CA LEU A 95 -5.75 -1.08 -3.85
C LEU A 95 -4.98 0.10 -3.26
N GLU A 96 -5.73 0.96 -2.57
CA GLU A 96 -5.17 1.85 -1.56
C GLU A 96 -5.31 1.22 -0.18
N TYR A 97 -4.34 1.44 0.69
CA TYR A 97 -4.42 1.05 2.09
C TYR A 97 -3.92 2.16 3.02
N THR A 98 -4.35 2.11 4.26
CA THR A 98 -3.83 2.88 5.38
C THR A 98 -3.70 1.94 6.56
N LEU A 99 -2.48 1.84 7.11
CA LEU A 99 -2.09 0.94 8.17
C LEU A 99 -1.92 1.73 9.47
N SER A 100 -2.69 1.35 10.49
CA SER A 100 -2.56 1.86 11.86
C SER A 100 -2.30 0.73 12.85
N ASP A 101 -1.71 1.05 14.00
CA ASP A 101 -1.60 0.11 15.13
C ASP A 101 -2.94 -0.08 15.86
N GLY A 102 -2.98 -0.98 16.84
CA GLY A 102 -4.15 -1.22 17.70
C GLY A 102 -4.59 -0.04 18.58
N LYS A 103 -3.86 1.08 18.59
CA LYS A 103 -4.24 2.35 19.24
C LYS A 103 -4.72 3.40 18.23
N GLY A 104 -4.77 3.05 16.94
CA GLY A 104 -5.14 3.96 15.85
C GLY A 104 -4.01 4.85 15.35
N LEU A 105 -2.79 4.72 15.87
CA LEU A 105 -1.64 5.51 15.41
C LEU A 105 -1.28 5.09 13.98
N LEU A 106 -1.25 6.07 13.06
CA LEU A 106 -0.87 5.86 11.67
C LEU A 106 0.59 5.39 11.58
N ILE A 107 0.80 4.22 10.97
CA ILE A 107 2.12 3.66 10.65
C ILE A 107 2.46 4.01 9.20
N GLU A 108 1.57 3.69 8.25
CA GLU A 108 1.80 3.89 6.82
C GLU A 108 0.51 4.17 6.06
N SER A 109 0.60 4.88 4.93
CA SER A 109 -0.49 4.98 3.96
C SER A 109 0.05 5.00 2.54
N SER A 110 -0.72 4.40 1.62
CA SER A 110 -0.53 4.55 0.18
C SER A 110 -1.33 5.71 -0.42
N LYS A 111 -2.15 6.43 0.38
CA LYS A 111 -2.94 7.56 -0.12
C LYS A 111 -2.02 8.67 -0.65
N GLY A 112 -2.29 9.12 -1.87
CA GLY A 112 -1.44 10.11 -2.56
C GLY A 112 -0.12 9.56 -3.13
N LYS A 113 0.10 8.24 -3.06
CA LYS A 113 1.20 7.52 -3.72
C LYS A 113 0.63 6.62 -4.83
N GLU A 114 1.47 5.84 -5.50
CA GLU A 114 0.99 4.78 -6.39
C GLU A 114 0.22 3.70 -5.60
N PRO A 115 -0.93 3.20 -6.12
CA PRO A 115 -1.67 2.11 -5.51
C PRO A 115 -0.85 0.81 -5.41
N LEU A 116 -0.98 0.11 -4.29
CA LEU A 116 -0.42 -1.24 -4.15
C LEU A 116 -1.08 -2.17 -5.15
N THR A 117 -0.27 -2.91 -5.90
CA THR A 117 -0.73 -3.89 -6.88
C THR A 117 -0.18 -5.27 -6.52
N TYR A 118 -1.04 -6.28 -6.43
CA TYR A 118 -0.67 -7.65 -6.08
C TYR A 118 -1.52 -8.65 -6.86
N THR A 119 -1.10 -9.93 -6.89
CA THR A 119 -1.90 -11.03 -7.45
C THR A 119 -2.48 -11.87 -6.32
N HIS A 120 -3.79 -12.05 -6.32
CA HIS A 120 -4.52 -12.76 -5.28
C HIS A 120 -4.29 -14.28 -5.36
N GLY A 121 -4.18 -14.93 -4.19
CA GLY A 121 -3.86 -16.34 -4.04
C GLY A 121 -2.39 -16.68 -4.33
N GLN A 122 -1.48 -15.71 -4.26
CA GLN A 122 -0.04 -15.90 -4.55
C GLN A 122 0.86 -15.61 -3.34
N GLY A 123 0.31 -15.38 -2.14
CA GLY A 123 1.10 -15.14 -0.93
C GLY A 123 1.93 -13.84 -0.96
N GLN A 124 1.56 -12.90 -1.82
CA GLN A 124 2.21 -11.58 -1.95
C GLN A 124 1.77 -10.58 -0.86
N MET A 125 0.80 -10.96 -0.03
CA MET A 125 0.26 -10.17 1.08
C MET A 125 0.17 -11.04 2.34
N LEU A 126 -0.09 -10.40 3.49
CA LEU A 126 -0.39 -11.08 4.75
C LEU A 126 -1.58 -12.03 4.54
N ALA A 127 -1.47 -13.31 4.94
CA ALA A 127 -2.48 -14.32 4.64
C ALA A 127 -3.87 -13.99 5.22
N GLY A 128 -3.91 -13.42 6.43
CA GLY A 128 -5.17 -12.93 7.02
C GLY A 128 -5.75 -11.74 6.25
N LEU A 129 -4.91 -10.87 5.69
CA LEU A 129 -5.37 -9.77 4.85
C LEU A 129 -5.94 -10.29 3.52
N GLU A 130 -5.21 -11.17 2.84
CA GLU A 130 -5.63 -11.75 1.56
C GLU A 130 -7.00 -12.44 1.69
N LYS A 131 -7.17 -13.27 2.72
CA LYS A 131 -8.46 -13.89 3.08
C LYS A 131 -9.60 -12.88 3.23
N GLU A 132 -9.35 -11.75 3.88
CA GLU A 132 -10.36 -10.71 4.13
C GLU A 132 -10.67 -9.84 2.90
N LEU A 133 -9.82 -9.85 1.87
CA LEU A 133 -10.06 -9.19 0.58
C LEU A 133 -10.83 -10.08 -0.41
N ALA A 134 -10.86 -11.39 -0.20
CA ALA A 134 -11.53 -12.33 -1.09
C ALA A 134 -13.02 -11.96 -1.31
N GLY A 135 -13.46 -11.93 -2.56
CA GLY A 135 -14.84 -11.63 -2.93
C GLY A 135 -15.26 -10.15 -2.93
N MET A 136 -14.42 -9.21 -2.44
CA MET A 136 -14.66 -7.76 -2.51
C MET A 136 -14.75 -7.26 -3.95
N ARG A 137 -15.45 -6.14 -4.16
CA ARG A 137 -15.66 -5.49 -5.48
C ARG A 137 -14.80 -4.24 -5.65
N VAL A 138 -14.67 -3.78 -6.90
CA VAL A 138 -14.04 -2.49 -7.20
C VAL A 138 -14.81 -1.34 -6.53
N ASN A 139 -14.08 -0.41 -5.90
CA ASN A 139 -14.52 0.68 -5.02
C ASN A 139 -15.09 0.25 -3.66
N GLU A 140 -15.04 -1.03 -3.30
CA GLU A 140 -15.41 -1.46 -1.95
C GLU A 140 -14.32 -1.03 -0.96
N GLU A 141 -14.76 -0.48 0.18
CA GLU A 141 -13.89 -0.06 1.28
C GLU A 141 -14.13 -0.96 2.48
N LYS A 142 -13.05 -1.40 3.14
CA LYS A 142 -13.12 -2.32 4.29
C LYS A 142 -12.02 -2.01 5.29
N ASN A 143 -12.38 -1.97 6.57
CA ASN A 143 -11.42 -1.98 7.67
C ASN A 143 -11.19 -3.42 8.10
N VAL A 144 -9.95 -3.89 8.03
CA VAL A 144 -9.53 -5.23 8.41
C VAL A 144 -8.66 -5.14 9.67
N HIS A 145 -9.10 -5.78 10.75
CA HIS A 145 -8.32 -5.89 11.99
C HIS A 145 -7.61 -7.24 12.01
N LEU A 146 -6.28 -7.24 11.99
CA LEU A 146 -5.45 -8.43 12.02
C LEU A 146 -4.76 -8.54 13.37
N LYS A 147 -4.87 -9.72 13.99
CA LYS A 147 -4.04 -10.10 15.13
C LYS A 147 -2.61 -10.35 14.66
N PRO A 148 -1.62 -10.44 15.58
CA PRO A 148 -0.23 -10.71 15.19
C PRO A 148 -0.08 -11.97 14.34
N GLU A 149 -0.82 -13.03 14.67
CA GLU A 149 -0.76 -14.34 13.99
C GLU A 149 -1.22 -14.30 12.53
N ASP A 150 -2.16 -13.40 12.23
CA ASP A 150 -2.72 -13.18 10.88
C ASP A 150 -1.95 -12.11 10.06
N ALA A 151 -0.93 -11.49 10.68
CA ALA A 151 -0.12 -10.42 10.13
C ALA A 151 1.39 -10.78 10.11
N TYR A 152 2.21 -10.08 10.90
CA TYR A 152 3.68 -10.24 10.91
C TYR A 152 4.19 -11.31 11.90
N GLY A 153 3.29 -12.11 12.45
CA GLY A 153 3.57 -13.11 13.48
C GLY A 153 3.59 -12.54 14.90
N PRO A 154 3.56 -13.42 15.93
CA PRO A 154 3.94 -13.04 17.29
C PRO A 154 5.41 -12.61 17.36
N VAL A 155 5.82 -12.00 18.47
CA VAL A 155 7.25 -11.84 18.76
C VAL A 155 7.85 -13.21 19.07
N ASP A 156 8.91 -13.59 18.35
CA ASP A 156 9.68 -14.79 18.61
C ASP A 156 10.78 -14.50 19.66
N PRO A 157 10.77 -15.17 20.83
CA PRO A 157 11.84 -15.08 21.81
C PRO A 157 13.21 -15.57 21.30
N GLN A 158 13.24 -16.48 20.32
CA GLN A 158 14.48 -17.01 19.73
C GLN A 158 15.11 -16.05 18.70
N ALA A 159 14.37 -15.04 18.26
CA ALA A 159 14.87 -13.96 17.42
C ALA A 159 15.55 -12.81 18.22
N PHE A 160 15.71 -12.96 19.54
CA PHE A 160 16.62 -12.12 20.33
C PHE A 160 17.97 -12.81 20.47
N GLN A 161 19.06 -12.10 20.17
CA GLN A 161 20.42 -12.66 20.21
C GLN A 161 21.37 -11.76 20.98
N GLU A 162 22.19 -12.36 21.83
CA GLU A 162 23.25 -11.66 22.54
C GLU A 162 24.56 -11.69 21.74
N ILE A 163 25.02 -10.52 21.34
CA ILE A 163 26.28 -10.34 20.62
C ILE A 163 27.28 -9.62 21.55
N PRO A 164 28.57 -10.02 21.61
CA PRO A 164 29.56 -9.33 22.41
C PRO A 164 29.66 -7.84 22.04
N ARG A 165 29.68 -6.95 23.04
CA ARG A 165 29.68 -5.50 22.83
C ARG A 165 30.86 -5.01 21.95
N LYS A 166 31.99 -5.74 22.00
CA LYS A 166 33.20 -5.49 21.20
C LYS A 166 33.01 -5.57 19.67
N GLU A 167 31.95 -6.22 19.19
CA GLU A 167 31.66 -6.34 17.74
C GLU A 167 31.01 -5.07 17.15
N PHE A 168 30.69 -4.09 17.99
CA PHE A 168 30.02 -2.85 17.61
C PHE A 168 30.90 -1.64 17.92
N PRO A 169 30.92 -0.61 17.06
CA PRO A 169 31.49 0.68 17.43
C PRO A 169 30.57 1.39 18.43
N ASP A 170 31.16 2.05 19.43
CA ASP A 170 30.40 2.67 20.54
C ASP A 170 29.41 3.77 20.09
N ASP A 171 29.60 4.35 18.90
CA ASP A 171 28.69 5.36 18.31
C ASP A 171 27.36 4.78 17.82
N ALA A 172 27.31 3.47 17.51
CA ALA A 172 26.13 2.79 16.99
C ALA A 172 25.19 2.28 18.10
N LEU A 173 25.74 2.05 19.32
CA LEU A 173 25.06 1.38 20.41
C LEU A 173 24.13 2.31 21.21
N LYS A 174 22.89 2.43 20.73
CA LYS A 174 21.79 3.05 21.48
C LYS A 174 20.54 2.18 21.38
N VAL A 175 19.88 1.93 22.51
CA VAL A 175 18.62 1.17 22.56
C VAL A 175 17.58 1.80 21.63
N GLY A 176 16.92 0.95 20.84
CA GLY A 176 15.96 1.35 19.80
C GLY A 176 16.58 1.71 18.44
N ASN A 177 17.90 1.88 18.32
CA ASN A 177 18.53 2.07 17.01
C ASN A 177 18.33 0.84 16.12
N THR A 178 18.21 1.08 14.82
CA THR A 178 18.26 0.03 13.78
C THR A 178 19.66 0.01 13.17
N LEU A 179 20.29 -1.16 13.15
CA LEU A 179 21.60 -1.43 12.57
C LEU A 179 21.44 -2.32 11.33
N LEU A 180 22.45 -2.37 10.47
CA LEU A 180 22.46 -3.29 9.32
C LEU A 180 23.37 -4.48 9.63
N ALA A 181 22.75 -5.64 9.78
CA ALA A 181 23.41 -6.94 9.83
C ALA A 181 23.67 -7.46 8.41
N ARG A 182 24.67 -8.33 8.26
CA ARG A 182 24.95 -9.11 7.05
C ARG A 182 24.75 -10.60 7.35
N ASN A 183 24.04 -11.33 6.48
CA ASN A 183 23.93 -12.78 6.56
C ASN A 183 25.03 -13.49 5.75
N ASP A 184 25.09 -14.81 5.83
CA ASP A 184 26.10 -15.65 5.14
C ASP A 184 26.06 -15.52 3.61
N GLN A 185 24.94 -15.06 3.04
CA GLN A 185 24.77 -14.80 1.61
C GLN A 185 25.22 -13.38 1.22
N GLY A 186 25.75 -12.59 2.15
CA GLY A 186 26.18 -11.21 1.95
C GLY A 186 25.05 -10.18 1.94
N GLN A 187 23.78 -10.60 2.05
CA GLN A 187 22.61 -9.73 2.06
C GLN A 187 22.58 -8.91 3.36
N LEU A 188 22.34 -7.60 3.21
CA LEU A 188 22.13 -6.70 4.34
C LEU A 188 20.66 -6.71 4.76
N PHE A 189 20.41 -6.75 6.07
CA PHE A 189 19.07 -6.68 6.65
C PHE A 189 19.06 -5.85 7.95
N PRO A 190 17.97 -5.14 8.25
CA PRO A 190 17.84 -4.34 9.47
C PRO A 190 17.62 -5.24 10.71
N VAL A 191 18.33 -4.91 11.79
CA VAL A 191 18.17 -5.47 13.14
C VAL A 191 18.06 -4.34 14.17
N ARG A 192 17.33 -4.53 15.26
CA ARG A 192 17.11 -3.48 16.27
C ARG A 192 17.91 -3.75 17.55
N VAL A 193 18.52 -2.72 18.14
CA VAL A 193 19.11 -2.84 19.49
C VAL A 193 17.98 -2.87 20.52
N HIS A 194 17.79 -4.01 21.17
CA HIS A 194 16.76 -4.20 22.21
C HIS A 194 17.26 -3.73 23.59
N GLU A 195 18.45 -4.18 23.98
CA GLU A 195 19.03 -3.93 25.30
C GLU A 195 20.56 -3.84 25.16
N ILE A 196 21.20 -3.02 25.99
CA ILE A 196 22.67 -2.93 26.08
C ILE A 196 23.05 -3.32 27.51
N LYS A 197 23.71 -4.47 27.65
CA LYS A 197 24.26 -4.97 28.91
C LYS A 197 25.73 -4.54 29.03
N GLU A 198 26.37 -4.88 30.15
CA GLU A 198 27.79 -4.52 30.38
C GLU A 198 28.73 -5.11 29.32
N LYS A 199 28.52 -6.38 28.95
CA LYS A 199 29.42 -7.16 28.08
C LYS A 199 28.79 -7.57 26.74
N THR A 200 27.47 -7.60 26.67
CA THR A 200 26.69 -8.04 25.49
C THR A 200 25.65 -7.01 25.10
N VAL A 201 25.21 -7.07 23.86
CA VAL A 201 24.13 -6.27 23.30
C VAL A 201 23.08 -7.25 22.80
N VAL A 202 21.83 -7.07 23.27
CA VAL A 202 20.70 -7.86 22.80
C VAL A 202 20.18 -7.21 21.53
N LEU A 203 20.31 -7.93 20.42
CA LEU A 203 19.72 -7.57 19.13
C LEU A 203 18.40 -8.29 18.94
N ASP A 204 17.44 -7.59 18.36
CA ASP A 204 16.10 -8.05 18.00
C ASP A 204 15.99 -8.17 16.49
N PHE A 205 15.79 -9.41 16.03
CA PHE A 205 15.66 -9.82 14.64
C PHE A 205 14.18 -9.99 14.22
N ASN A 206 13.23 -9.70 15.11
CA ASN A 206 11.81 -9.72 14.78
C ASN A 206 11.46 -8.60 13.79
N HIS A 207 10.40 -8.82 13.00
CA HIS A 207 9.83 -7.74 12.20
C HIS A 207 9.36 -6.57 13.11
N PRO A 208 9.58 -5.29 12.75
CA PRO A 208 9.22 -4.15 13.61
C PRO A 208 7.74 -4.04 14.02
N LEU A 209 6.86 -4.77 13.32
CA LEU A 209 5.42 -4.88 13.59
C LEU A 209 4.98 -6.25 14.15
N ALA A 210 5.91 -7.17 14.43
CA ALA A 210 5.60 -8.44 15.09
C ALA A 210 4.98 -8.21 16.48
N GLY A 211 4.07 -9.10 16.89
CA GLY A 211 3.31 -8.97 18.15
C GLY A 211 2.30 -7.81 18.19
N LYS A 212 2.17 -7.00 17.14
CA LYS A 212 1.19 -5.90 17.10
C LYS A 212 -0.11 -6.34 16.44
N THR A 213 -1.24 -5.99 17.04
CA THR A 213 -2.52 -5.94 16.34
C THR A 213 -2.51 -4.74 15.40
N LEU A 214 -2.94 -4.95 14.16
CA LEU A 214 -2.89 -3.96 13.08
C LEU A 214 -4.27 -3.74 12.48
N THR A 215 -4.54 -2.51 12.05
CA THR A 215 -5.77 -2.14 11.34
C THR A 215 -5.42 -1.64 9.95
N PHE A 216 -5.95 -2.31 8.93
CA PHE A 216 -5.82 -1.93 7.53
C PHE A 216 -7.14 -1.36 7.03
N ALA A 217 -7.19 -0.05 6.80
CA ALA A 217 -8.28 0.61 6.08
C ALA A 217 -7.99 0.58 4.58
N ILE A 218 -8.74 -0.23 3.83
CA ILE A 218 -8.46 -0.56 2.43
C ILE A 218 -9.57 -0.10 1.51
N LYS A 219 -9.17 0.32 0.30
CA LYS A 219 -10.06 0.65 -0.82
C LYS A 219 -9.59 -0.09 -2.07
N VAL A 220 -10.44 -0.96 -2.63
CA VAL A 220 -10.13 -1.64 -3.90
C VAL A 220 -10.34 -0.65 -5.05
N LEU A 221 -9.33 -0.43 -5.88
CA LEU A 221 -9.38 0.53 -7.00
C LEU A 221 -9.62 -0.14 -8.35
N ASP A 222 -9.07 -1.34 -8.57
CA ASP A 222 -9.23 -2.11 -9.81
C ASP A 222 -9.03 -3.61 -9.56
N ILE A 223 -9.68 -4.45 -10.38
CA ILE A 223 -9.57 -5.91 -10.35
C ILE A 223 -9.49 -6.40 -11.81
N GLN A 224 -8.33 -6.94 -12.18
CA GLN A 224 -8.05 -7.52 -13.49
C GLN A 224 -8.06 -9.05 -13.38
N ARG A 225 -8.77 -9.72 -14.29
CA ARG A 225 -8.91 -11.18 -14.25
C ARG A 225 -7.65 -11.85 -14.81
N PRO A 226 -7.28 -13.07 -14.36
CA PRO A 226 -6.21 -13.82 -15.00
C PRO A 226 -6.51 -13.99 -16.50
N GLY A 227 -5.53 -13.70 -17.35
CA GLY A 227 -5.63 -13.84 -18.82
C GLY A 227 -6.22 -12.64 -19.58
N THR A 228 -6.82 -11.63 -18.93
CA THR A 228 -7.20 -10.40 -19.64
C THR A 228 -5.99 -9.52 -19.87
N LYS A 229 -5.49 -9.44 -21.11
CA LYS A 229 -4.51 -8.41 -21.50
C LYS A 229 -5.08 -7.02 -21.22
N GLN A 230 -4.27 -6.14 -20.63
CA GLN A 230 -4.62 -4.73 -20.54
C GLN A 230 -4.77 -4.17 -21.96
N VAL A 231 -5.93 -3.60 -22.26
CA VAL A 231 -6.11 -2.77 -23.46
C VAL A 231 -5.51 -1.41 -23.14
N THR A 232 -4.19 -1.27 -23.30
CA THR A 232 -3.55 0.04 -23.35
C THR A 232 -4.13 0.82 -24.53
N ASN A 233 -4.50 2.08 -24.30
CA ASN A 233 -5.15 2.95 -25.29
C ASN A 233 -4.15 3.49 -26.34
N GLU A 234 -3.41 2.61 -27.03
CA GLU A 234 -2.48 2.95 -28.11
C GLU A 234 -3.11 2.90 -29.51
N LEU A 235 -4.32 2.35 -29.65
CA LEU A 235 -4.94 2.05 -30.97
C LEU A 235 -5.91 3.11 -31.51
N ILE A 236 -5.98 4.32 -30.93
CA ILE A 236 -6.84 5.42 -31.44
C ILE A 236 -5.99 6.62 -31.93
N ARG A 237 -4.83 6.32 -32.54
CA ARG A 237 -4.00 7.29 -33.30
C ARG A 237 -3.46 6.67 -34.59
N LYS A 238 -4.36 6.44 -35.54
CA LYS A 238 -4.08 6.33 -36.98
C LYS A 238 -5.13 7.13 -37.73
#